data_AF-A0A7J2LFD2-F1
#
_entry.id   AF-A0A7J2LFD2-F1
#
_cell.length_a   1.000
_cell.length_b   1.000
_cell.length_c   1.000
_cell.angle_alpha   90.00
_cell.angle_beta   90.00
_cell.angle_gamma   90.00
#
_symmetry.space_group_name_H-M   'P 1'
#
loop_
_entity.id
_entity.type
_entity.pdbx_description
1 polymer ?
#
loop_
_entity_poly.entity_id
_entity_poly.type
_entity_poly.pdbx_seq_one_letter_code
_entity_poly.pdbx_strand_id
1 'polypeptide(L)'
;MPRVNGILISYCGLVCEYCKAYLTDKCGGCDQHINECPYIECVIKKKVKTCLSCKLFPCKLHRKGFTWETEEYGRLRWRVYSNVFMRVLGTIRE
;
A
#
# COMPACT_ATOMS: atom_id res chain seq x y z
N MET A 1 7.54 -6.22 6.70
CA MET A 1 6.48 -5.20 6.72
C MET A 1 6.90 -4.18 7.75
N PRO A 2 6.82 -2.89 7.45
CA PRO A 2 7.30 -1.86 8.36
C PRO A 2 6.41 -1.77 9.62
N ARG A 3 7.06 -1.52 10.76
CA ARG A 3 6.39 -1.03 11.97
C ARG A 3 6.62 0.47 12.11
N VAL A 4 5.54 1.21 12.32
CA VAL A 4 5.56 2.66 12.57
C VAL A 4 4.84 2.89 13.89
N ASN A 5 5.55 3.42 14.89
CA ASN A 5 5.02 3.63 16.25
C ASN A 5 4.37 2.36 16.85
N GLY A 6 5.01 1.20 16.66
CA GLY A 6 4.50 -0.10 17.13
C GLY A 6 3.49 -0.78 16.19
N ILE A 7 2.79 -0.01 15.36
CA ILE A 7 1.72 -0.48 14.48
C ILE A 7 2.30 -1.14 13.23
N LEU A 8 1.80 -2.33 12.88
CA LEU A 8 2.12 -3.00 11.63
C LEU A 8 1.35 -2.38 10.45
N ILE A 9 2.11 -1.80 9.52
CA ILE A 9 1.55 -1.10 8.35
C ILE A 9 2.20 -1.67 7.09
N SER A 10 1.45 -1.81 6.00
CA SER A 10 1.99 -2.16 4.71
C SER A 10 2.81 -1.01 4.11
N TYR A 11 3.69 -1.32 3.17
CA TYR A 11 4.46 -0.29 2.44
C TYR A 11 3.57 0.71 1.71
N CYS A 12 2.38 0.29 1.24
CA CYS A 12 1.39 1.15 0.59
C CYS A 12 0.49 1.91 1.58
N GLY A 13 0.63 1.69 2.89
CA GLY A 13 -0.06 2.43 3.94
C GLY A 13 -1.33 1.78 4.50
N LEU A 14 -1.68 0.56 4.10
CA LEU A 14 -2.77 -0.19 4.76
C LEU A 14 -2.32 -0.63 6.15
N VAL A 15 -3.16 -0.44 7.15
CA VAL A 15 -2.86 -0.88 8.51
C VAL A 15 -3.20 -2.37 8.63
N CYS A 16 -2.18 -3.22 8.66
CA CYS A 16 -2.34 -4.67 8.64
C CYS A 16 -3.05 -5.20 9.90
N GLU A 17 -2.87 -4.54 11.04
CA GLU A 17 -3.54 -4.89 12.31
C GLU A 17 -5.07 -4.79 12.24
N TYR A 18 -5.63 -4.10 11.24
CA TYR A 18 -7.08 -4.03 11.00
C TYR A 18 -7.52 -4.81 9.76
N CYS A 19 -6.61 -5.49 9.07
CA CYS A 19 -6.92 -6.25 7.86
C CYS A 19 -7.42 -7.65 8.22
N LYS A 20 -8.70 -7.94 7.95
CA LYS A 20 -9.29 -9.26 8.20
C LYS A 20 -8.52 -10.40 7.54
N ALA A 21 -8.01 -10.21 6.32
CA ALA A 21 -7.24 -11.24 5.62
C ALA A 21 -5.91 -11.53 6.31
N TYR A 22 -5.25 -10.49 6.84
CA TYR A 22 -4.02 -10.67 7.62
C TYR A 22 -4.30 -11.32 8.98
N LEU A 23 -5.31 -10.85 9.70
CA LEU A 23 -5.72 -11.38 11.01
C LEU A 23 -6.24 -12.82 10.98
N THR A 24 -6.59 -13.34 9.80
CA THR A 24 -7.07 -14.72 9.61
C THR A 24 -6.07 -15.59 8.84
N ASP A 25 -4.80 -15.17 8.78
CA ASP A 25 -3.69 -15.87 8.13
C ASP A 25 -3.90 -16.17 6.63
N LYS A 26 -4.85 -15.49 5.98
CA LYS A 26 -5.09 -15.58 4.52
C LYS A 26 -4.19 -14.66 3.71
N CYS A 27 -3.39 -13.83 4.37
CA CYS A 27 -2.44 -12.93 3.75
C CYS A 27 -1.09 -13.07 4.46
N GLY A 28 -0.05 -13.53 3.75
CA GLY A 28 1.31 -13.69 4.30
C GLY A 28 2.08 -12.38 4.47
N GLY A 29 1.44 -11.24 4.17
CA GLY A 29 2.02 -9.91 4.31
C GLY A 29 2.83 -9.44 3.10
N CYS A 30 3.11 -8.15 3.06
CA CYS A 30 3.65 -7.53 1.84
C CYS A 30 5.09 -7.93 1.49
N ASP A 31 5.86 -8.49 2.44
CA ASP A 31 7.27 -8.84 2.18
C ASP A 31 7.42 -9.96 1.14
N GLN A 32 6.38 -10.78 0.96
CA GLN A 32 6.33 -11.81 -0.08
C GLN A 32 6.48 -11.22 -1.49
N HIS A 33 6.20 -9.92 -1.66
CA HIS A 33 6.20 -9.24 -2.95
C HIS A 33 7.31 -8.19 -3.07
N ILE A 34 8.40 -8.32 -2.30
CA ILE A 34 9.46 -7.30 -2.21
C ILE A 34 10.10 -6.96 -3.57
N ASN A 35 10.13 -7.93 -4.50
CA ASN A 35 10.71 -7.77 -5.83
C ASN A 35 9.69 -7.42 -6.92
N GLU A 36 8.40 -7.33 -6.58
CA GLU A 36 7.31 -7.21 -7.55
C GLU A 36 6.45 -5.97 -7.32
N CYS A 37 6.27 -5.55 -6.07
CA CYS A 37 5.31 -4.51 -5.73
C CYS A 37 5.91 -3.10 -5.93
N PRO A 38 5.35 -2.27 -6.84
CA PRO A 38 5.83 -0.91 -7.10
C PRO A 38 5.76 0.03 -5.88
N TYR A 39 4.87 -0.24 -4.91
CA TYR A 39 4.88 0.53 -3.67
C TYR A 39 6.13 0.22 -2.83
N ILE A 40 6.55 -1.04 -2.77
CA ILE A 40 7.72 -1.48 -1.99
C ILE A 40 8.99 -0.91 -2.63
N GLU A 41 9.14 -1.06 -3.95
CA GLU A 41 10.23 -0.47 -4.72
C GLU A 41 10.34 1.05 -4.47
N CYS A 42 9.20 1.76 -4.55
CA CYS A 42 9.15 3.20 -4.38
C CYS A 42 9.58 3.66 -2.99
N VAL A 43 9.11 3.01 -1.92
CA VAL A 43 9.45 3.41 -0.55
C VAL A 43 10.90 3.09 -0.20
N ILE A 44 11.45 1.98 -0.70
CA ILE A 44 12.88 1.64 -0.59
C ILE A 44 13.72 2.73 -1.27
N LYS A 45 13.40 3.05 -2.54
CA LYS A 45 14.13 4.08 -3.31
C LYS A 45 14.07 5.46 -2.65
N LYS A 46 12.93 5.81 -2.05
CA LYS A 46 12.74 7.09 -1.34
C LYS A 46 13.23 7.08 0.11
N LYS A 47 13.71 5.94 0.62
CA LYS A 47 14.15 5.76 2.01
C LYS A 47 13.09 6.19 3.03
N VAL A 48 11.81 5.90 2.74
CA VAL A 48 10.70 6.08 3.69
C VAL A 48 10.14 4.72 4.10
N LYS A 49 9.57 4.61 5.31
CA LYS A 49 9.06 3.33 5.81
C LYS A 49 7.78 2.89 5.11
N THR A 50 6.83 3.81 4.93
CA THR A 50 5.54 3.56 4.28
C THR A 50 5.16 4.76 3.43
N CYS A 51 4.19 4.57 2.55
CA CYS A 51 3.58 5.66 1.79
C CYS A 51 2.91 6.70 2.70
N LEU A 52 2.40 6.33 3.89
CA LEU A 52 1.83 7.28 4.84
C LEU A 52 2.85 8.30 5.36
N SER A 53 4.14 7.93 5.42
CA SER A 53 5.21 8.84 5.82
C SER A 53 5.73 9.72 4.66
N CYS A 54 5.19 9.57 3.45
CA CYS A 54 5.64 10.31 2.29
C CYS A 54 4.86 11.63 2.13
N LYS A 55 5.57 12.76 2.04
CA LYS A 55 4.97 14.10 1.82
C LYS A 55 4.10 14.22 0.55
N LEU A 56 4.27 13.31 -0.41
CA LEU A 56 3.50 13.30 -1.66
C LEU A 56 2.26 12.39 -1.60
N PHE A 57 2.02 11.71 -0.49
CA PHE A 57 0.86 10.86 -0.32
C PHE A 57 -0.41 11.72 -0.11
N PRO A 58 -1.55 11.39 -0.75
CA PRO A 58 -1.73 10.35 -1.77
C PRO A 58 -1.21 10.79 -3.16
N CYS A 59 -0.29 10.00 -3.73
CA CYS A 59 0.41 10.32 -4.98
C CYS A 59 -0.29 9.71 -6.23
N LYS A 60 0.28 9.94 -7.42
CA LYS A 60 -0.24 9.40 -8.70
C LYS A 60 -0.39 7.87 -8.68
N LEU A 61 0.52 7.15 -8.03
CA LEU A 61 0.46 5.69 -7.92
C LEU A 61 -0.78 5.24 -7.14
N HIS A 62 -1.13 5.92 -6.04
CA HIS A 62 -2.37 5.65 -5.31
C HIS A 62 -3.62 6.06 -6.08
N ARG A 63 -3.59 7.21 -6.77
CA ARG A 63 -4.76 7.71 -7.51
C ARG A 63 -5.06 6.87 -8.75
N LYS A 64 -4.03 6.47 -9.50
CA LYS A 64 -4.19 5.74 -10.76
C LYS A 64 -4.08 4.23 -10.58
N GLY A 65 -3.44 3.75 -9.51
CA GLY A 65 -3.03 2.34 -9.40
C GLY A 65 -1.93 1.96 -10.39
N PHE A 66 -1.64 0.67 -10.45
CA PHE A 66 -0.75 0.06 -11.43
C PHE A 66 -1.31 -1.29 -11.88
N THR A 67 -0.71 -1.87 -12.91
CA THR A 67 -1.14 -3.18 -13.42
C THR A 67 -0.47 -4.29 -12.64
N TRP A 68 -1.25 -5.27 -12.19
CA TRP A 68 -0.77 -6.49 -11.55
C TRP A 68 -1.29 -7.69 -12.33
N GLU A 69 -0.41 -8.61 -12.72
CA GLU A 69 -0.81 -9.85 -13.38
C GLU A 69 -0.83 -10.98 -12.34
N THR A 70 -1.94 -11.69 -12.28
CA THR A 70 -2.16 -12.80 -11.35
C THR A 70 -2.49 -14.05 -12.15
N GLU A 71 -2.12 -15.22 -11.64
CA GLU A 71 -2.47 -16.50 -12.27
C GLU A 71 -3.99 -16.72 -12.30
N GLU A 72 -4.68 -16.35 -11.21
CA GLU A 72 -6.11 -16.61 -11.04
C GLU A 72 -7.02 -15.62 -11.79
N TYR A 73 -6.68 -14.34 -11.78
CA TYR A 73 -7.55 -13.27 -12.30
C TYR A 73 -6.98 -12.55 -13.52
N GLY A 74 -5.82 -12.99 -14.02
CA GLY A 74 -5.11 -12.35 -15.11
C GLY A 74 -4.68 -10.92 -14.78
N ARG A 75 -4.81 -10.02 -15.77
CA ARG A 75 -4.32 -8.64 -15.69
C ARG A 75 -5.32 -7.73 -14.98
N LEU A 76 -4.98 -7.33 -13.77
CA LEU A 76 -5.78 -6.45 -12.91
C LEU A 76 -5.21 -5.04 -12.79
N ARG A 77 -6.06 -4.08 -12.47
CA ARG A 77 -5.64 -2.73 -12.05
C ARG A 77 -5.66 -2.61 -10.53
N TRP A 78 -4.49 -2.76 -9.91
CA TRP A 78 -4.35 -2.69 -8.46
C TRP A 78 -4.44 -1.26 -7.94
N ARG A 79 -5.46 -0.99 -7.12
CA ARG A 79 -5.65 0.27 -6.38
C ARG A 79 -5.94 -0.06 -4.92
N VAL A 80 -5.11 0.48 -4.03
CA VAL A 80 -5.16 0.21 -2.60
C VAL A 80 -6.40 0.83 -1.95
N TYR A 81 -6.75 2.04 -2.38
CA TYR A 81 -7.83 2.82 -1.80
C TYR A 81 -8.86 3.19 -2.87
N SER A 82 -10.11 3.31 -2.44
CA SER A 82 -11.18 3.82 -3.29
C SER A 82 -10.95 5.29 -3.65
N ASN A 83 -11.60 5.74 -4.73
CA ASN A 83 -11.56 7.15 -5.11
C ASN A 83 -12.13 8.07 -4.01
N VAL A 84 -13.10 7.58 -3.22
CA VAL A 84 -13.68 8.32 -2.08
C VAL A 84 -12.60 8.55 -1.01
N PHE A 85 -11.90 7.49 -0.60
CA PHE A 85 -10.87 7.58 0.41
C PHE A 85 -9.70 8.48 -0.04
N MET A 86 -9.32 8.39 -1.32
CA MET A 86 -8.29 9.26 -1.91
C MET A 86 -8.68 10.74 -1.96
N ARG A 87 -9.97 11.07 -2.12
CA ARG A 87 -10.46 12.44 -2.05
C ARG A 87 -10.34 12.98 -0.62
N VAL A 88 -10.83 12.22 0.36
CA VAL A 88 -10.77 12.61 1.79
C VAL A 88 -9.33 12.78 2.27
N LEU A 89 -8.44 11.84 1.98
CA LEU A 89 -7.03 11.99 2.33
C LEU A 89 -6.35 13.15 1.59
N GLY A 90 -6.77 13.44 0.36
CA GLY A 90 -6.25 14.55 -0.42
C GLY A 90 -6.60 15.94 0.14
N THR A 91 -7.67 16.03 0.94
CA THR A 91 -8.11 17.29 1.58
C THR A 91 -7.48 17.54 2.95
N ILE A 92 -6.87 16.52 3.59
CA ILE A 92 -6.23 16.63 4.91
C ILE A 92 -4.76 17.11 4.77
N ARG A 93 -4.48 18.00 3.83
CA ARG A 93 -3.13 18.55 3.68
C ARG A 93 -2.91 19.61 4.75
N GLU A 94 -2.02 19.33 5.71
CA GLU A 94 -1.38 20.33 6.58
C GLU A 94 -0.64 21.38 5.74
#